data_AF-A0A3C1BX04-F1
#
_entry.id   AF-A0A3C1BX04-F1
#
_cell.length_a   1.000
_cell.length_b   1.000
_cell.length_c   1.000
_cell.angle_alpha   90.00
_cell.angle_beta   90.00
_cell.angle_gamma   90.00
#
_symmetry.space_group_name_H-M   'P 1'
#
loop_
_entity.id
_entity.type
_entity.pdbx_description
1 polymer ?
#
loop_
_entity_poly.entity_id
_entity_poly.type
_entity_poly.pdbx_seq_one_letter_code
_entity_poly.pdbx_strand_id
1 'polypeptide(L)'
;MKKYIIRAVAFALLFCLCFTAAQSVLHYRWSGNEGLYTRNIVYAQAPSGSIDVLCFGTSEIYAGYSPIIGYEDAGVTGFNFAVSSRSAMTAYYQLLY
;
A
#
# COMPACT_ATOMS: atom_id res chain seq x y z
N MET A 1 3.71 -22.30 43.95
CA MET A 1 2.85 -22.48 42.76
C MET A 1 2.15 -21.20 42.32
N LYS A 2 1.33 -20.54 43.17
CA LYS A 2 0.64 -19.27 42.83
C LYS A 2 1.54 -18.18 42.20
N LYS A 3 2.75 -17.96 42.71
CA LYS A 3 3.70 -16.97 42.16
C LYS A 3 4.11 -17.25 40.70
N TYR A 4 4.20 -18.53 40.33
CA TYR A 4 4.57 -18.93 38.97
C TYR A 4 3.39 -18.76 38.02
N ILE A 5 2.17 -19.05 38.50
CA ILE A 5 0.93 -18.81 37.76
C ILE A 5 0.76 -17.32 37.48
N ILE A 6 0.96 -16.45 38.48
CA ILE A 6 0.85 -14.99 38.32
C ILE A 6 1.86 -14.48 37.29
N ARG A 7 3.12 -14.94 37.35
CA ARG A 7 4.16 -14.55 36.37
C ARG A 7 3.82 -15.00 34.95
N ALA A 8 3.31 -16.22 34.79
CA ALA A 8 2.90 -16.72 33.48
C ALA A 8 1.74 -15.91 32.90
N VAL A 9 0.72 -15.60 33.71
CA VAL A 9 -0.41 -14.76 33.30
C VAL A 9 0.04 -13.34 32.94
N ALA A 10 0.90 -12.73 33.77
CA ALA A 10 1.43 -11.40 33.48
C ALA A 10 2.22 -11.36 32.17
N PHE A 11 3.06 -12.37 31.92
CA PHE A 11 3.81 -12.49 30.66
C PHE A 11 2.86 -12.65 29.46
N ALA A 12 1.86 -13.53 29.56
CA ALA A 12 0.90 -13.75 28.48
C ALA A 12 0.11 -12.47 28.14
N LEU A 13 -0.34 -11.73 29.16
CA LEU A 13 -1.01 -10.45 28.97
C LEU A 13 -0.11 -9.41 28.29
N LEU A 14 1.14 -9.31 28.73
CA LEU A 14 2.10 -8.37 28.15
C LEU A 14 2.44 -8.75 26.69
N PHE A 15 2.62 -10.04 26.43
CA PHE A 15 2.81 -10.56 25.08
C PHE A 15 1.61 -10.24 24.17
N CYS A 16 0.38 -10.52 24.61
CA CYS A 16 -0.83 -10.21 23.83
C CYS A 16 -0.96 -8.71 23.54
N LEU A 17 -0.62 -7.85 24.50
CA LEU A 17 -0.63 -6.40 24.32
C LEU A 17 0.40 -5.96 23.27
N CYS A 18 1.66 -6.41 23.41
CA CYS A 18 2.71 -6.12 22.44
C CYS A 18 2.41 -6.68 21.04
N PHE A 19 1.88 -7.89 20.97
CA PHE A 19 1.52 -8.55 19.71
C PHE A 19 0.38 -7.82 18.99
N THR A 20 -0.63 -7.36 19.73
CA THR A 20 -1.73 -6.55 19.18
C THR A 20 -1.21 -5.21 18.63
N ALA A 21 -0.30 -4.55 19.36
CA ALA A 21 0.34 -3.33 18.87
C ALA A 21 1.19 -3.61 17.60
N ALA A 22 1.95 -4.70 17.58
CA ALA A 22 2.74 -5.10 16.43
C ALA A 22 1.87 -5.43 15.20
N GLN A 23 0.67 -5.99 15.38
CA GLN A 23 -0.28 -6.23 14.29
C GLN A 23 -0.71 -4.93 13.58
N SER A 24 -0.70 -3.76 14.23
CA SER A 24 -0.96 -2.49 13.52
C SER A 24 0.08 -2.19 12.43
N VAL A 25 1.30 -2.70 12.59
CA VAL A 25 2.41 -2.56 11.63
C VAL A 25 2.48 -3.77 10.71
N LEU A 26 2.34 -4.97 11.26
CA LEU A 26 2.58 -6.26 10.59
C LEU A 26 1.33 -6.90 10.00
N HIS A 27 0.13 -6.33 10.18
CA HIS A 27 -1.06 -6.89 9.55
C HIS A 27 -0.87 -6.91 8.04
N TYR A 28 -1.38 -7.97 7.43
CA TYR A 28 -1.37 -8.16 5.99
C TYR A 28 -2.05 -6.97 5.29
N ARG A 29 -1.24 -6.07 4.71
CA ARG A 29 -1.72 -4.85 4.03
C ARG A 29 -2.16 -5.09 2.59
N TRP A 30 -1.91 -6.29 2.07
CA TRP A 30 -2.28 -6.66 0.71
C TRP A 30 -3.74 -7.09 0.70
N SER A 31 -4.68 -6.16 0.52
CA SER A 31 -6.01 -6.60 0.07
C SER A 31 -5.83 -7.38 -1.23
N GLY A 32 -6.57 -8.47 -1.46
CA GLY A 32 -6.59 -9.15 -2.77
C GLY A 32 -7.05 -8.24 -3.94
N ASN A 33 -7.43 -7.00 -3.62
CA ASN A 33 -7.71 -5.94 -4.56
C ASN A 33 -6.45 -5.06 -4.71
N GLU A 34 -6.07 -4.69 -5.94
CA GLU A 34 -4.85 -3.92 -6.27
C GLU A 34 -4.87 -2.45 -5.77
N GLY A 35 -5.78 -2.16 -4.85
CA GLY A 35 -5.71 -0.98 -3.98
C GLY A 35 -6.03 0.32 -4.68
N LEU A 36 -6.74 0.32 -5.82
CA LEU A 36 -7.05 1.54 -6.58
C LEU A 36 -7.69 2.63 -5.72
N TYR A 37 -8.62 2.27 -4.83
CA TYR A 37 -9.24 3.23 -3.91
C TYR A 37 -8.19 3.93 -3.04
N THR A 38 -7.32 3.17 -2.37
CA THR A 38 -6.24 3.71 -1.54
C THR A 38 -5.25 4.53 -2.37
N ARG A 39 -4.90 4.06 -3.57
CA ARG A 39 -4.02 4.79 -4.50
C ARG A 39 -4.61 6.13 -4.91
N ASN A 40 -5.91 6.20 -5.18
CA ASN A 40 -6.59 7.47 -5.47
C ASN A 40 -6.56 8.44 -4.28
N ILE A 41 -6.76 7.95 -3.04
CA ILE A 41 -6.63 8.79 -1.84
C ILE A 41 -5.20 9.33 -1.70
N VAL A 42 -4.19 8.47 -1.85
CA VAL A 42 -2.78 8.88 -1.74
C VAL A 42 -2.43 9.89 -2.83
N TYR A 43 -2.87 9.67 -4.06
CA TYR A 43 -2.70 10.61 -5.16
C TYR A 43 -3.37 11.96 -4.87
N ALA A 44 -4.60 11.96 -4.38
CA ALA A 44 -5.33 13.20 -4.03
C ALA A 44 -4.67 14.00 -2.89
N GLN A 45 -3.88 13.34 -2.03
CA GLN A 45 -3.13 13.97 -0.95
C GLN A 45 -1.71 14.41 -1.38
N ALA A 46 -1.25 14.02 -2.57
CA ALA A 46 0.06 14.39 -3.06
C ALA A 46 0.12 15.91 -3.32
N PRO A 47 1.24 16.58 -2.98
CA PRO A 47 1.40 17.99 -3.29
C PRO A 47 1.22 18.26 -4.78
N SER A 48 0.56 19.37 -5.13
CA SER A 48 0.43 19.76 -6.54
C SER A 48 1.80 19.92 -7.19
N GLY A 49 1.97 19.35 -8.39
CA GLY A 49 3.24 19.36 -9.12
C GLY A 49 4.32 18.41 -8.58
N SER A 50 3.99 17.51 -7.64
CA SER A 50 4.97 16.54 -7.10
C SER A 50 5.08 15.22 -7.87
N ILE A 51 4.27 15.03 -8.92
CA ILE A 51 4.22 13.81 -9.72
C ILE A 51 4.37 14.21 -11.19
N ASP A 52 5.42 13.73 -11.84
CA ASP A 52 5.70 14.03 -13.25
C ASP A 52 4.92 13.10 -14.20
N VAL A 53 4.77 11.82 -13.84
CA VAL A 53 4.18 10.79 -14.72
C VAL A 53 3.11 9.96 -14.00
N LEU A 54 1.95 9.81 -14.66
CA LEU A 54 0.92 8.84 -14.26
C LEU A 54 0.94 7.63 -15.19
N CYS A 55 1.11 6.44 -14.61
CA CYS A 55 1.14 5.20 -15.36
C CYS A 55 -0.20 4.47 -15.25
N PHE A 56 -0.86 4.29 -16.39
CA PHE A 56 -2.08 3.50 -16.52
C PHE A 56 -1.80 2.27 -17.36
N GLY A 57 -2.48 1.17 -17.04
CA GLY A 57 -2.34 -0.07 -17.80
C GLY A 57 -2.91 -1.26 -17.05
N THR A 58 -2.59 -2.42 -17.60
CA THR A 58 -2.93 -3.75 -17.08
C THR A 58 -1.79 -4.30 -16.20
N SER A 59 -1.78 -5.61 -15.96
CA SER A 59 -0.78 -6.31 -15.14
C SER A 59 0.67 -6.06 -15.57
N GLU A 60 0.90 -5.82 -16.86
CA GLU A 60 2.22 -5.57 -17.46
C GLU A 60 2.84 -4.28 -16.91
N ILE A 61 2.04 -3.21 -16.78
CA ILE A 61 2.51 -1.95 -16.20
C ILE A 61 2.49 -2.01 -14.67
N TYR A 62 1.50 -2.69 -14.09
CA TYR A 62 1.43 -2.90 -12.64
C TYR A 62 2.70 -3.57 -12.10
N ALA A 63 3.18 -4.62 -12.78
CA ALA A 63 4.37 -5.37 -12.37
C ALA A 63 5.67 -4.82 -12.99
N GLY A 64 5.60 -4.17 -14.16
CA GLY A 64 6.77 -3.75 -14.93
C GLY A 64 7.27 -2.33 -14.63
N TYR A 65 6.46 -1.47 -14.02
CA TYR A 65 6.84 -0.10 -13.71
C TYR A 65 6.90 0.16 -12.20
N SER A 66 8.08 0.60 -11.75
CA SER A 66 8.34 1.00 -10.37
C SER A 66 8.77 2.48 -10.34
N PRO A 67 7.99 3.39 -9.72
CA PRO A 67 8.32 4.81 -9.67
C PRO A 67 9.69 5.12 -9.05
N ILE A 68 10.12 4.34 -8.05
CA ILE A 68 11.42 4.56 -7.40
C ILE A 68 12.59 4.31 -8.36
N ILE A 69 12.47 3.31 -9.25
CA ILE A 69 13.47 3.05 -10.28
C ILE A 69 13.49 4.20 -11.29
N GLY A 70 12.31 4.68 -11.72
CA GLY A 70 12.23 5.84 -12.62
C GLY A 70 12.86 7.11 -12.03
N TYR A 71 12.71 7.31 -10.72
CA TYR A 71 13.34 8.42 -10.01
C TYR A 71 14.86 8.23 -9.90
N GLU A 72 15.33 7.04 -9.54
CA GLU A 72 16.77 6.73 -9.41
C GLU A 72 17.51 6.86 -10.75
N ASP A 73 16.91 6.38 -11.85
CA ASP A 73 17.56 6.35 -13.17
C ASP A 73 17.46 7.67 -13.92
N ALA A 74 16.33 8.38 -13.81
CA ALA A 74 16.02 9.54 -14.65
C ALA A 74 15.62 10.80 -13.88
N GLY A 75 15.54 10.74 -12.54
CA GLY A 75 15.07 11.85 -11.72
C GLY A 75 13.57 12.15 -11.87
N VAL A 76 12.81 11.24 -12.48
CA VAL A 76 11.38 11.43 -12.78
C VAL A 76 10.53 10.80 -11.70
N THR A 77 9.68 11.60 -11.06
CA THR A 77 8.68 11.09 -10.11
C THR A 77 7.49 10.50 -10.84
N GLY A 78 6.88 9.46 -10.27
CA GLY A 78 5.75 8.82 -10.91
C GLY A 78 4.77 8.17 -9.96
N PHE A 79 3.59 7.84 -10.49
CA PHE A 79 2.53 7.17 -9.74
C PHE A 79 1.88 6.07 -10.58
N ASN A 80 1.86 4.84 -10.05
CA ASN A 80 1.38 3.67 -10.76
C ASN A 80 -0.10 3.38 -10.45
N PHE A 81 -0.98 3.68 -11.40
CA PHE A 81 -2.42 3.38 -11.37
C PHE A 81 -2.79 2.11 -12.15
N ALA A 82 -1.82 1.36 -12.67
CA ALA A 82 -2.11 0.11 -13.36
C ALA A 82 -2.66 -0.95 -12.39
N VAL A 83 -3.56 -1.78 -12.92
CA VAL A 83 -4.20 -2.91 -12.23
C VAL A 83 -4.39 -4.06 -13.22
N SER A 84 -4.39 -5.28 -12.73
CA SER A 84 -4.64 -6.50 -13.49
C SER A 84 -6.01 -6.46 -14.15
N SER A 85 -6.06 -6.95 -15.39
CA SER A 85 -7.31 -7.11 -16.17
C SER A 85 -8.14 -5.82 -16.33
N ARG A 86 -7.50 -4.65 -16.26
CA ARG A 86 -8.14 -3.35 -16.49
C ARG A 86 -8.63 -3.20 -17.93
N SER A 87 -9.86 -2.71 -18.12
CA SER A 87 -10.33 -2.26 -19.44
C SER A 87 -9.99 -0.79 -19.69
N ALA A 88 -9.79 -0.41 -20.95
CA ALA A 88 -9.51 0.97 -21.34
C ALA A 88 -10.59 1.97 -20.84
N MET A 89 -11.87 1.54 -20.82
CA MET A 89 -12.99 2.37 -20.34
C MET A 89 -12.86 2.72 -18.85
N THR A 90 -12.41 1.78 -18.01
CA THR A 90 -12.18 2.07 -16.60
C THR A 90 -10.99 2.99 -16.37
N ALA A 91 -9.98 2.98 -17.25
CA ALA A 91 -8.88 3.95 -17.25
C ALA A 91 -9.39 5.36 -17.58
N TYR A 92 -10.20 5.47 -18.62
CA TYR A 92 -10.82 6.73 -19.01
C TYR A 92 -11.65 7.37 -17.88
N TYR A 93 -12.53 6.60 -17.22
CA TYR A 93 -13.33 7.14 -16.13
C TYR A 93 -12.51 7.57 -14.91
N GLN A 94 -11.38 6.93 -14.61
CA GLN A 94 -10.51 7.38 -13.53
C GLN A 94 -9.83 8.73 -13.83
N LEU A 95 -9.63 9.08 -15.10
CA LEU A 95 -9.05 10.38 -15.45
C LEU A 95 -10.05 11.53 -15.32
N LEU A 96 -11.35 11.23 -15.29
CA LEU A 96 -12.40 12.23 -15.19
C LEU A 96 -12.75 12.61 -13.74
N TYR A 97 -12.40 11.77 -12.77
CA TYR A 97 -12.82 11.87 -11.36
C TYR A 97 -11.62 11.71 -10.43
#